data_AF-A0A6I3CKD2-F1
#
_entry.id   AF-A0A6I3CKD2-F1
#
_cell.length_a   1.000
_cell.length_b   1.000
_cell.length_c   1.000
_cell.angle_alpha   90.00
_cell.angle_beta   90.00
_cell.angle_gamma   90.00
#
_symmetry.space_group_name_H-M   'P 1'
#
loop_
_entity.id
_entity.type
_entity.pdbx_description
1 polymer ?
#
loop_
_entity_poly.entity_id
_entity_poly.type
_entity_poly.pdbx_seq_one_letter_code
_entity_poly.pdbx_strand_id
1 'polypeptide(L)'
;VISSEHDEPVVMYLRKQGPGVVTAADIAPPAGVEVHNPNLHLATLNGKGKLEIELTVERGRGYVTAVQNKQLGAEIGRIPVDSIYSPVLRVTYKVEATRVEQRTDFDRLVVDVESKESISPRDAMASAGRTLVELFGLARELNLDAEGIDLGPSPSDAALAADLALPIEDLELTVRSYNCLKREGVHTVGELVGRSEADLLDIRNFGSKSIDEVKAKLISMGLALKDSPAGFDRSLVVTYDDDADFDYNPTEIPPVIIEDQQY
;
A
#
# COMPACT_ATOMS: atom_id res chain seq x y z
N VAL A 1 6.14 -16.52 -15.60
CA VAL A 1 5.04 -15.67 -15.09
C VAL A 1 5.46 -14.23 -15.33
N ILE A 2 4.55 -13.38 -15.80
CA ILE A 2 4.87 -12.03 -16.24
C ILE A 2 3.84 -11.07 -15.61
N SER A 3 4.29 -9.91 -15.15
CA SER A 3 3.42 -8.79 -14.77
C SER A 3 3.70 -7.58 -15.67
N SER A 4 2.67 -6.79 -15.94
CA SER A 4 2.74 -5.54 -16.71
C SER A 4 1.98 -4.46 -15.96
N GLU A 5 2.59 -3.27 -15.85
CA GLU A 5 1.94 -2.05 -15.34
C GLU A 5 1.13 -1.34 -16.43
N HIS A 6 1.36 -1.68 -17.70
CA HIS A 6 0.68 -1.09 -18.84
C HIS A 6 -0.65 -1.80 -19.13
N ASP A 7 -1.69 -1.01 -19.41
CA ASP A 7 -3.00 -1.52 -19.83
C ASP A 7 -3.04 -1.91 -21.32
N GLU A 8 -2.18 -1.30 -22.14
CA GLU A 8 -2.07 -1.60 -23.56
C GLU A 8 -1.14 -2.80 -23.82
N PRO A 9 -1.26 -3.47 -24.98
CA PRO A 9 -0.35 -4.53 -25.39
C PRO A 9 1.11 -4.07 -25.47
N VAL A 10 1.99 -4.83 -24.84
CA VAL A 10 3.43 -4.54 -24.80
C VAL A 10 4.19 -5.63 -25.53
N VAL A 11 5.14 -5.22 -26.38
CA VAL A 11 6.01 -6.12 -27.14
C VAL A 11 7.34 -6.33 -26.41
N MET A 12 7.78 -7.58 -26.34
CA MET A 12 9.06 -8.01 -25.79
C MET A 12 9.84 -8.86 -26.79
N TYR A 13 11.15 -8.87 -26.64
CA TYR A 13 12.04 -9.59 -27.55
C TYR A 13 12.90 -10.60 -26.80
N LEU A 14 13.05 -11.79 -27.38
CA LEU A 14 14.06 -12.76 -26.98
C LEU A 14 14.96 -13.00 -28.19
N ARG A 15 16.26 -12.74 -28.01
CA ARG A 15 17.28 -12.98 -29.05
C ARG A 15 18.45 -13.72 -28.46
N LYS A 16 18.74 -14.92 -28.98
CA LYS A 16 19.89 -15.74 -28.56
C LYS A 16 20.55 -16.40 -29.76
N GLN A 17 21.89 -16.45 -29.75
CA GLN A 17 22.69 -17.09 -30.79
C GLN A 17 23.81 -17.93 -30.16
N GLY A 18 24.14 -19.05 -30.81
CA GLY A 18 25.21 -19.94 -30.40
C GLY A 18 24.72 -21.08 -29.50
N PRO A 19 25.62 -22.02 -29.15
CA PRO A 19 25.26 -23.17 -28.34
C PRO A 19 24.90 -22.75 -26.90
N GLY A 20 23.79 -23.27 -26.38
CA GLY A 20 23.42 -23.02 -24.99
C GLY A 20 21.93 -23.18 -24.69
N VAL A 21 21.61 -23.10 -23.40
CA VAL A 21 20.23 -23.08 -22.91
C VAL A 21 19.67 -21.67 -23.04
N VAL A 22 18.43 -21.58 -23.53
CA VAL A 22 17.63 -20.35 -23.56
C VAL A 22 16.66 -20.40 -22.39
N THR A 23 16.69 -19.36 -21.56
CA THR A 23 15.82 -19.22 -20.39
C THR A 23 14.95 -17.97 -20.49
N ALA A 24 13.96 -17.85 -19.61
CA ALA A 24 13.16 -16.63 -19.53
C ALA A 24 13.96 -15.39 -19.12
N ALA A 25 15.14 -15.56 -18.50
CA ALA A 25 16.08 -14.47 -18.24
C ALA A 25 16.66 -13.84 -19.51
N ASP A 26 16.62 -14.53 -20.65
CA ASP A 26 17.09 -14.00 -21.94
C ASP A 26 16.04 -13.12 -22.64
N ILE A 27 14.85 -12.96 -22.05
CA ILE A 27 13.81 -12.03 -22.52
C ILE A 27 14.25 -10.61 -22.14
N ALA A 28 14.15 -9.67 -23.08
CA ALA A 28 14.35 -8.25 -22.83
C ALA A 28 12.98 -7.56 -22.63
N PRO A 29 12.48 -7.44 -21.39
CA PRO A 29 11.27 -6.69 -21.11
C PRO A 29 11.53 -5.17 -21.18
N PRO A 30 10.58 -4.37 -21.68
CA PRO A 30 10.61 -2.92 -21.55
C PRO A 30 10.31 -2.48 -20.11
N ALA A 31 10.46 -1.19 -19.83
CA ALA A 31 10.11 -0.61 -18.52
C ALA A 31 8.64 -0.88 -18.17
N GLY A 32 8.37 -1.23 -16.90
CA GLY A 32 7.02 -1.55 -16.41
C GLY A 32 6.55 -2.99 -16.71
N VAL A 33 7.41 -3.85 -17.27
CA VAL A 33 7.14 -5.28 -17.45
C VAL A 33 8.19 -6.10 -16.71
N GLU A 34 7.73 -7.10 -15.94
CA GLU A 34 8.61 -7.93 -15.12
C GLU A 34 8.38 -9.43 -15.36
N VAL A 35 9.49 -10.17 -15.47
CA VAL A 35 9.50 -11.63 -15.62
C VAL A 35 9.84 -12.26 -14.27
N HIS A 36 8.84 -12.82 -13.60
CA HIS A 36 8.97 -13.36 -12.25
C HIS A 36 9.74 -14.68 -12.17
N ASN A 37 9.70 -15.50 -13.23
CA ASN A 37 10.38 -16.80 -13.26
C ASN A 37 11.51 -16.79 -14.32
N PRO A 38 12.69 -16.22 -14.01
CA PRO A 38 13.79 -16.08 -14.97
C PRO A 38 14.43 -17.42 -15.34
N ASN A 39 14.38 -18.41 -14.45
CA ASN A 39 15.03 -19.71 -14.62
C ASN A 39 14.25 -20.68 -15.52
N LEU A 40 13.07 -20.29 -15.99
CA LEU A 40 12.24 -21.12 -16.85
C LEU A 40 12.98 -21.49 -18.14
N HIS A 41 13.17 -22.79 -18.35
CA HIS A 41 13.75 -23.32 -19.59
C HIS A 41 12.78 -23.14 -20.76
N LEU A 42 13.23 -22.50 -21.83
CA LEU A 42 12.42 -22.26 -23.03
C LEU A 42 12.87 -23.13 -24.20
N ALA A 43 14.19 -23.20 -24.45
CA ALA A 43 14.75 -23.98 -25.55
C ALA A 43 16.24 -24.30 -25.33
N THR A 44 16.80 -25.16 -26.17
CA THR A 44 18.25 -25.40 -26.24
C THR A 44 18.73 -25.19 -27.68
N LEU A 45 19.77 -24.38 -27.86
CA LEU A 45 20.38 -24.09 -29.15
C LEU A 45 21.64 -24.93 -29.37
N ASN A 46 21.79 -25.41 -30.60
CA ASN A 46 22.99 -26.06 -31.11
C ASN A 46 24.05 -25.03 -31.56
N GLY A 47 25.25 -25.49 -31.93
CA GLY A 47 26.40 -24.62 -32.21
C GLY A 47 26.20 -23.52 -33.26
N LYS A 48 25.25 -23.71 -34.20
CA LYS A 48 24.88 -22.71 -35.23
C LYS A 48 23.45 -22.18 -35.05
N GLY A 49 22.80 -22.49 -33.94
CA GLY A 49 21.43 -22.11 -33.66
C GLY A 49 21.29 -20.60 -33.45
N LYS A 50 20.20 -20.05 -33.99
CA LYS A 50 19.74 -18.68 -33.75
C LYS A 50 18.26 -18.75 -33.40
N LEU A 51 17.86 -18.04 -32.37
CA LEU A 51 16.47 -17.93 -31.95
C LEU A 51 16.12 -16.47 -31.75
N GLU A 52 15.10 -16.03 -32.47
CA GLU A 52 14.51 -14.70 -32.36
C GLU A 52 13.00 -14.88 -32.18
N ILE A 53 12.48 -14.38 -31.08
CA ILE A 53 11.06 -14.44 -30.74
C ILE A 53 10.61 -13.03 -30.38
N GLU A 54 9.51 -12.62 -30.99
CA GLU A 54 8.73 -11.45 -30.57
C GLU A 54 7.51 -11.93 -29.79
N LEU A 55 7.33 -11.42 -28.57
CA LEU A 55 6.23 -11.78 -27.68
C LEU A 55 5.37 -10.53 -27.44
N THR A 56 4.06 -10.66 -27.59
CA THR A 56 3.12 -9.62 -27.13
C THR A 56 2.51 -10.07 -25.81
N VAL A 57 2.57 -9.21 -24.80
CA VAL A 57 1.95 -9.43 -23.49
C VAL A 57 0.90 -8.37 -23.24
N GLU A 58 -0.25 -8.81 -22.76
CA GLU A 58 -1.43 -7.97 -22.53
C GLU A 58 -1.94 -8.22 -21.11
N ARG A 59 -2.60 -7.21 -20.51
CA ARG A 59 -3.35 -7.42 -19.28
C ARG A 59 -4.71 -7.99 -19.62
N GLY A 60 -5.08 -9.05 -18.93
CA GLY A 60 -6.36 -9.73 -19.15
C GLY A 60 -6.92 -10.33 -17.86
N ARG A 61 -8.07 -10.97 -17.98
CA ARG A 61 -8.73 -11.69 -16.88
C ARG A 61 -9.13 -13.07 -17.34
N GLY A 62 -8.99 -14.05 -16.44
CA GLY A 62 -9.39 -15.42 -16.69
C GLY A 62 -8.53 -16.12 -17.75
N TYR A 63 -9.20 -16.74 -18.72
CA TYR A 63 -8.59 -17.57 -19.75
C TYR A 63 -9.09 -17.14 -21.12
N VAL A 64 -8.17 -16.93 -22.06
CA VAL A 64 -8.48 -16.60 -23.45
C VAL A 64 -7.81 -17.62 -24.35
N THR A 65 -8.59 -18.23 -25.25
CA THR A 65 -8.08 -19.26 -26.15
C THR A 65 -7.25 -18.65 -27.28
N ALA A 66 -6.35 -19.44 -27.87
CA ALA A 66 -5.59 -19.08 -29.06
C ALA A 66 -6.51 -18.70 -30.24
N VAL A 67 -7.70 -19.30 -30.32
CA VAL A 67 -8.70 -18.96 -31.35
C VAL A 67 -9.23 -17.54 -31.17
N GLN A 68 -9.51 -17.12 -29.92
CA GLN A 68 -9.95 -15.77 -29.61
C GLN A 68 -8.83 -14.74 -29.77
N ASN A 69 -7.59 -15.12 -29.51
CA ASN A 69 -6.41 -14.28 -29.74
C ASN A 69 -6.07 -14.07 -31.22
N LYS A 70 -6.74 -14.78 -32.13
CA LYS A 70 -6.52 -14.66 -33.57
C LYS A 70 -7.13 -13.36 -34.09
N GLN A 71 -6.29 -12.39 -34.45
CA GLN A 71 -6.72 -11.14 -35.06
C GLN A 71 -6.91 -11.30 -36.57
N LEU A 72 -7.96 -10.67 -37.11
CA LEU A 72 -8.16 -10.58 -38.57
C LEU A 72 -7.07 -9.66 -39.15
N GLY A 73 -6.29 -10.17 -40.11
CA GLY A 73 -5.20 -9.42 -40.72
C GLY A 73 -3.87 -9.49 -39.96
N ALA A 74 -3.72 -10.40 -38.98
CA ALA A 74 -2.44 -10.63 -38.32
C ALA A 74 -1.35 -11.03 -39.33
N GLU A 75 -0.11 -10.61 -39.05
CA GLU A 75 1.04 -10.91 -39.88
C GLU A 75 1.26 -12.41 -40.06
N ILE A 76 1.71 -12.80 -41.25
CA ILE A 76 2.07 -14.18 -41.54
C ILE A 76 3.26 -14.56 -40.65
N GLY A 77 3.09 -15.60 -39.84
CA GLY A 77 4.10 -16.05 -38.87
C GLY A 77 3.74 -15.77 -37.42
N ARG A 78 2.69 -14.99 -37.14
CA ARG A 78 2.16 -14.84 -35.77
C ARG A 78 1.47 -16.12 -35.33
N ILE A 79 1.95 -16.73 -34.24
CA ILE A 79 1.37 -17.94 -33.66
C ILE A 79 0.54 -17.50 -32.44
N PRO A 80 -0.80 -17.55 -32.51
CA PRO A 80 -1.61 -17.28 -31.33
C PRO A 80 -1.44 -18.42 -30.33
N VAL A 81 -1.33 -18.05 -29.05
CA VAL A 81 -1.22 -18.98 -27.93
C VAL A 81 -2.37 -18.73 -26.97
N ASP A 82 -2.73 -19.73 -26.16
CA ASP A 82 -3.68 -19.54 -25.08
C ASP A 82 -3.10 -18.60 -24.02
N SER A 83 -3.93 -17.73 -23.47
CA SER A 83 -3.54 -16.76 -22.45
C SER A 83 -4.21 -17.09 -21.12
N ILE A 84 -3.39 -17.42 -20.12
CA ILE A 84 -3.82 -17.72 -18.75
C ILE A 84 -3.45 -16.55 -17.86
N TYR A 85 -4.43 -15.70 -17.56
CA TYR A 85 -4.24 -14.49 -16.75
C TYR A 85 -4.41 -14.74 -15.24
N SER A 86 -4.77 -15.97 -14.82
CA SER A 86 -4.93 -16.28 -13.40
C SER A 86 -3.57 -16.32 -12.68
N PRO A 87 -3.35 -15.49 -11.65
CA PRO A 87 -2.16 -15.55 -10.83
C PRO A 87 -2.29 -16.57 -9.68
N VAL A 88 -3.50 -17.05 -9.38
CA VAL A 88 -3.76 -18.05 -8.34
C VAL A 88 -3.71 -19.45 -8.94
N LEU A 89 -3.02 -20.38 -8.26
CA LEU A 89 -2.83 -21.77 -8.67
C LEU A 89 -3.84 -22.69 -8.00
N ARG A 90 -3.99 -22.56 -6.68
CA ARG A 90 -4.86 -23.44 -5.88
C ARG A 90 -5.45 -22.68 -4.72
N VAL A 91 -6.72 -22.96 -4.43
CA VAL A 91 -7.41 -22.48 -3.23
C VAL A 91 -8.05 -23.69 -2.56
N THR A 92 -7.91 -23.78 -1.25
CA THR A 92 -8.57 -24.80 -0.43
C THR A 92 -9.14 -24.12 0.81
N TYR A 93 -10.29 -24.57 1.28
CA TYR A 93 -10.87 -24.02 2.50
C TYR A 93 -11.31 -25.14 3.44
N LYS A 94 -11.32 -24.83 4.73
CA LYS A 94 -11.88 -25.68 5.77
C LYS A 94 -12.59 -24.82 6.80
N VAL A 95 -13.69 -25.36 7.33
CA VAL A 95 -14.45 -24.73 8.41
C VAL A 95 -14.24 -25.57 9.66
N GLU A 96 -13.82 -24.93 10.74
CA GLU A 96 -13.53 -25.58 12.02
C GLU A 96 -14.32 -24.85 13.11
N ALA A 97 -14.95 -25.59 14.02
CA ALA A 97 -15.59 -24.97 15.18
C ALA A 97 -14.54 -24.22 16.01
N THR A 98 -14.86 -22.99 16.41
CA THR A 98 -13.96 -22.15 17.19
C THR A 98 -14.67 -21.55 18.39
N ARG A 99 -13.95 -21.48 19.51
CA ARG A 99 -14.44 -20.82 20.72
C ARG A 99 -13.86 -19.43 20.76
N VAL A 100 -14.73 -18.42 20.82
CA VAL A 100 -14.34 -17.03 21.02
C VAL A 100 -14.85 -16.63 22.40
N GLU A 101 -13.92 -16.48 23.34
CA GLU A 101 -14.20 -16.16 24.75
C GLU A 101 -15.17 -17.15 25.41
N GLN A 102 -16.36 -16.69 25.81
CA GLN A 102 -17.41 -17.49 26.44
C GLN A 102 -18.40 -18.09 25.45
N ARG A 103 -18.31 -17.75 24.17
CA ARG A 103 -19.22 -18.21 23.12
C ARG A 103 -18.59 -19.34 22.30
N THR A 104 -19.34 -20.44 22.16
CA THR A 104 -18.90 -21.68 21.48
C THR A 104 -19.58 -21.90 20.13
N ASP A 105 -20.36 -20.93 19.66
CA ASP A 105 -21.19 -21.01 18.46
C ASP A 105 -20.54 -20.36 17.21
N PHE A 106 -19.23 -20.11 17.24
CA PHE A 106 -18.51 -19.54 16.12
C PHE A 106 -17.83 -20.59 15.25
N ASP A 107 -17.78 -20.31 13.95
CA ASP A 107 -17.03 -21.08 12.97
C ASP A 107 -15.79 -20.30 12.53
N ARG A 108 -14.63 -20.98 12.48
CA ARG A 108 -13.39 -20.46 11.91
C ARG A 108 -13.24 -20.98 10.49
N LEU A 109 -13.25 -20.05 9.54
CA LEU A 109 -12.90 -20.31 8.15
C LEU A 109 -11.38 -20.20 7.98
N VAL A 110 -10.73 -21.27 7.53
CA VAL A 110 -9.32 -21.26 7.13
C VAL A 110 -9.26 -21.42 5.62
N VAL A 111 -8.67 -20.44 4.94
CA VAL A 111 -8.46 -20.45 3.49
C VAL A 111 -6.96 -20.58 3.22
N ASP A 112 -6.58 -21.65 2.54
CA ASP A 112 -5.23 -21.89 2.04
C ASP A 112 -5.17 -21.47 0.56
N VAL A 113 -4.29 -20.54 0.24
CA VAL A 113 -4.18 -19.92 -1.09
C VAL A 113 -2.74 -20.03 -1.57
N GLU A 114 -2.58 -20.67 -2.72
CA GLU A 114 -1.31 -20.83 -3.42
C GLU A 114 -1.33 -19.96 -4.68
N SER A 115 -0.44 -18.96 -4.74
CA SER A 115 -0.32 -18.03 -5.86
C SER A 115 1.05 -18.15 -6.54
N LYS A 116 1.11 -17.68 -7.79
CA LYS A 116 2.36 -17.40 -8.49
C LYS A 116 3.04 -16.17 -7.88
N GLU A 117 4.33 -16.03 -8.11
CA GLU A 117 5.16 -14.92 -7.61
C GLU A 117 4.68 -13.52 -8.06
N SER A 118 3.83 -13.43 -9.08
CA SER A 118 3.24 -12.17 -9.54
C SER A 118 2.27 -11.50 -8.56
N ILE A 119 1.80 -12.21 -7.52
CA ILE A 119 0.91 -11.63 -6.49
C ILE A 119 1.05 -12.40 -5.17
N SER A 120 0.98 -11.70 -4.05
CA SER A 120 0.92 -12.37 -2.74
C SER A 120 -0.47 -13.00 -2.53
N PRO A 121 -0.59 -14.12 -1.77
CA PRO A 121 -1.89 -14.71 -1.44
C PRO A 121 -2.82 -13.74 -0.71
N ARG A 122 -2.24 -12.87 0.14
CA ARG A 122 -2.98 -11.83 0.88
C ARG A 122 -3.61 -10.82 -0.07
N ASP A 123 -2.85 -10.33 -1.04
CA ASP A 123 -3.33 -9.34 -2.01
C ASP A 123 -4.35 -9.96 -2.97
N ALA A 124 -4.16 -11.23 -3.34
CA ALA A 124 -5.14 -11.98 -4.12
C ALA A 124 -6.49 -12.09 -3.37
N MET A 125 -6.45 -12.40 -2.06
CA MET A 125 -7.65 -12.44 -1.22
C MET A 125 -8.29 -11.06 -1.05
N ALA A 126 -7.49 -10.00 -0.89
CA ALA A 126 -7.99 -8.63 -0.82
C ALA A 126 -8.68 -8.22 -2.14
N SER A 127 -8.09 -8.55 -3.29
CA SER A 127 -8.69 -8.31 -4.61
C SER A 127 -10.00 -9.07 -4.80
N ALA A 128 -10.11 -10.29 -4.29
CA ALA A 128 -11.35 -11.06 -4.32
C ALA A 128 -12.42 -10.43 -3.41
N GLY A 129 -12.03 -9.99 -2.20
CA GLY A 129 -12.91 -9.30 -1.26
C GLY A 129 -13.49 -8.01 -1.82
N ARG A 130 -12.68 -7.19 -2.50
CA ARG A 130 -13.16 -5.99 -3.20
C ARG A 130 -14.24 -6.33 -4.23
N THR A 131 -14.00 -7.34 -5.07
CA THR A 131 -14.98 -7.80 -6.06
C THR A 131 -16.27 -8.28 -5.39
N LEU A 132 -16.18 -9.00 -4.27
CA LEU A 132 -17.35 -9.46 -3.51
C LEU A 132 -18.18 -8.31 -2.95
N VAL A 133 -17.54 -7.27 -2.39
CA VAL A 133 -18.23 -6.09 -1.89
C VAL A 133 -18.94 -5.34 -3.01
N GLU A 134 -18.28 -5.18 -4.17
CA GLU A 134 -18.89 -4.56 -5.36
C GLU A 134 -20.13 -5.35 -5.82
N LEU A 135 -20.05 -6.68 -5.85
CA LEU A 135 -21.19 -7.55 -6.21
C LEU A 135 -22.33 -7.48 -5.20
N PHE A 136 -22.05 -7.50 -3.89
CA PHE A 136 -23.08 -7.35 -2.87
C PHE A 136 -23.67 -5.94 -2.82
N GLY A 137 -22.90 -4.93 -3.23
CA GLY A 137 -23.40 -3.57 -3.44
C GLY A 137 -24.59 -3.54 -4.41
N LEU A 138 -24.48 -4.26 -5.53
CA LEU A 138 -25.58 -4.39 -6.50
C LEU A 138 -26.83 -5.04 -5.90
N ALA A 139 -26.65 -6.00 -4.97
CA ALA A 139 -27.78 -6.63 -4.28
C ALA A 139 -28.46 -5.67 -3.28
N ARG A 140 -27.68 -4.85 -2.56
CA ARG A 140 -28.20 -3.80 -1.67
C ARG A 140 -29.04 -2.77 -2.42
N GLU A 141 -28.64 -2.41 -3.64
CA GLU A 141 -29.37 -1.43 -4.47
C GLU A 141 -30.78 -1.88 -4.88
N LEU A 142 -31.10 -3.17 -4.78
CA LEU A 142 -32.45 -3.68 -5.07
C LEU A 142 -33.50 -3.11 -4.11
N ASN A 143 -33.13 -2.88 -2.85
CA ASN A 143 -33.98 -2.25 -1.85
C ASN A 143 -33.14 -1.71 -0.69
N LEU A 144 -32.99 -0.39 -0.62
CA LEU A 144 -32.22 0.29 0.42
C LEU A 144 -32.90 0.27 1.80
N ASP A 145 -34.22 0.06 1.83
CA ASP A 145 -35.02 0.01 3.05
C ASP A 145 -35.19 -1.42 3.58
N ALA A 146 -34.56 -2.41 2.94
CA ALA A 146 -34.59 -3.79 3.40
C ALA A 146 -33.85 -3.92 4.74
N GLU A 147 -34.53 -4.47 5.75
CA GLU A 147 -33.92 -4.78 7.04
C GLU A 147 -32.83 -5.84 6.87
N GLY A 148 -31.58 -5.43 7.12
CA GLY A 148 -30.44 -6.33 7.22
C GLY A 148 -30.30 -6.88 8.64
N ILE A 149 -29.59 -8.00 8.78
CA ILE A 149 -29.10 -8.42 10.09
C ILE A 149 -27.90 -7.53 10.42
N ASP A 150 -28.01 -6.77 11.50
CA ASP A 150 -26.88 -5.97 12.02
C ASP A 150 -25.84 -6.94 12.60
N LEU A 151 -24.90 -7.35 11.74
CA LEU A 151 -23.67 -7.96 12.18
C LEU A 151 -22.88 -6.83 12.84
N GLY A 152 -23.05 -6.70 14.17
CA GLY A 152 -22.32 -5.70 14.96
C GLY A 152 -20.82 -5.70 14.65
N PRO A 153 -20.10 -4.64 15.05
CA PRO A 153 -18.70 -4.45 14.68
C PRO A 153 -17.88 -5.71 14.97
N SER A 154 -16.97 -6.07 14.05
CA SER A 154 -16.07 -7.19 14.30
C SER A 154 -15.30 -6.95 15.61
N PRO A 155 -14.81 -7.99 16.32
CA PRO A 155 -14.03 -7.78 17.54
C PRO A 155 -12.85 -6.83 17.35
N SER A 156 -12.25 -6.81 16.15
CA SER A 156 -11.23 -5.84 15.75
C SER A 156 -11.77 -4.42 15.60
N ASP A 157 -12.96 -4.25 14.99
CA ASP A 157 -13.59 -2.93 14.87
C ASP A 157 -14.05 -2.40 16.24
N ALA A 158 -14.50 -3.30 17.13
CA ALA A 158 -14.86 -2.97 18.50
C ALA A 158 -13.64 -2.57 19.34
N ALA A 159 -12.50 -3.26 19.18
CA ALA A 159 -11.24 -2.89 19.81
C ALA A 159 -10.73 -1.53 19.29
N LEU A 160 -10.76 -1.32 17.97
CA LEU A 160 -10.38 -0.04 17.37
C LEU A 160 -11.31 1.09 17.82
N ALA A 161 -12.62 0.84 17.87
CA ALA A 161 -13.58 1.82 18.38
C ALA A 161 -13.35 2.14 19.86
N ALA A 162 -12.97 1.15 20.67
CA ALA A 162 -12.60 1.36 22.07
C ALA A 162 -11.31 2.18 22.20
N ASP A 163 -10.28 1.89 21.40
CA ASP A 163 -9.02 2.63 21.39
C ASP A 163 -9.22 4.08 20.95
N LEU A 164 -10.08 4.34 19.95
CA LEU A 164 -10.42 5.69 19.49
C LEU A 164 -11.29 6.45 20.50
N ALA A 165 -12.15 5.76 21.24
CA ALA A 165 -12.99 6.35 22.28
C ALA A 165 -12.25 6.58 23.61
N LEU A 166 -11.01 6.08 23.74
CA LEU A 166 -10.20 6.23 24.94
C LEU A 166 -9.97 7.73 25.23
N PRO A 167 -10.24 8.20 26.47
CA PRO A 167 -9.92 9.55 26.88
C PRO A 167 -8.42 9.81 26.83
N ILE A 168 -8.00 11.02 26.46
CA ILE A 168 -6.57 11.39 26.48
C ILE A 168 -5.95 11.35 27.90
N GLU A 169 -6.79 11.31 28.94
CA GLU A 169 -6.38 11.16 30.35
C GLU A 169 -5.73 9.81 30.61
N ASP A 170 -6.23 8.77 29.95
CA ASP A 170 -5.77 7.40 30.10
C ASP A 170 -4.52 7.10 29.25
N LEU A 171 -4.10 8.06 28.41
CA LEU A 171 -2.93 7.94 27.55
C LEU A 171 -1.59 8.15 28.30
N GLU A 172 -1.66 8.44 29.62
CA GLU A 172 -0.53 8.67 30.52
C GLU A 172 0.52 9.65 29.97
N LEU A 173 0.05 10.72 29.32
CA LEU A 173 0.92 11.78 28.80
C LEU A 173 1.45 12.67 29.93
N THR A 174 2.57 13.34 29.68
CA THR A 174 3.08 14.38 30.59
C THR A 174 2.03 15.47 30.81
N VAL A 175 2.06 16.07 32.00
CA VAL A 175 1.14 17.15 32.42
C VAL A 175 1.12 18.30 31.40
N ARG A 176 2.24 18.58 30.72
CA ARG A 176 2.32 19.59 29.66
C ARG A 176 1.53 19.16 28.42
N SER A 177 1.81 17.99 27.87
CA SER A 177 1.16 17.46 26.66
C SER A 177 -0.36 17.33 26.87
N TYR A 178 -0.78 16.80 28.02
CA TYR A 178 -2.19 16.67 28.40
C TYR A 178 -2.92 18.03 28.46
N ASN A 179 -2.36 19.01 29.17
CA ASN A 179 -3.01 20.30 29.35
C ASN A 179 -3.10 21.11 28.04
N CYS A 180 -2.13 20.95 27.15
CA CYS A 180 -2.17 21.60 25.84
C CYS A 180 -3.27 20.99 24.95
N LEU A 181 -3.35 19.66 24.88
CA LEU A 181 -4.39 18.96 24.12
C LEU A 181 -5.80 19.27 24.64
N LYS A 182 -5.98 19.30 25.96
CA LYS A 182 -7.26 19.64 26.59
C LYS A 182 -7.74 21.06 26.27
N ARG A 183 -6.82 22.02 26.16
CA ARG A 183 -7.14 23.43 25.83
C ARG A 183 -7.55 23.61 24.37
N GLU A 184 -7.03 22.78 23.48
CA GLU A 184 -7.38 22.74 22.06
C GLU A 184 -8.63 21.91 21.77
N GLY A 185 -9.31 21.44 22.81
CA GLY A 185 -10.56 20.68 22.69
C GLY A 185 -10.36 19.25 22.20
N VAL A 186 -9.15 18.69 22.35
CA VAL A 186 -8.89 17.27 22.09
C VAL A 186 -9.13 16.50 23.39
N HIS A 187 -10.15 15.66 23.41
CA HIS A 187 -10.58 14.91 24.59
C HIS A 187 -10.42 13.39 24.42
N THR A 188 -10.40 12.91 23.18
CA THR A 188 -10.28 11.47 22.86
C THR A 188 -9.08 11.17 21.96
N VAL A 189 -8.63 9.91 21.96
CA VAL A 189 -7.57 9.43 21.06
C VAL A 189 -8.00 9.54 19.60
N GLY A 190 -9.27 9.32 19.28
CA GLY A 190 -9.79 9.48 17.91
C GLY A 190 -9.65 10.90 17.37
N GLU A 191 -9.91 11.91 18.20
CA GLU A 191 -9.69 13.31 17.84
C GLU A 191 -8.20 13.63 17.66
N LEU A 192 -7.33 13.01 18.47
CA LEU A 192 -5.88 13.17 18.41
C LEU A 192 -5.30 12.60 17.11
N VAL A 193 -5.71 11.39 16.72
CA VAL A 193 -5.31 10.72 15.46
C VAL A 193 -5.72 11.54 14.23
N GLY A 194 -6.81 12.31 14.31
CA GLY A 194 -7.27 13.19 13.24
C GLY A 194 -6.41 14.44 13.01
N ARG A 195 -5.48 14.76 13.93
CA ARG A 195 -4.56 15.91 13.82
C ARG A 195 -3.24 15.49 13.19
N SER A 196 -2.67 16.38 12.37
CA SER A 196 -1.32 16.20 11.84
C SER A 196 -0.27 16.70 12.82
N GLU A 197 0.98 16.30 12.61
CA GLU A 197 2.09 16.83 13.40
C GLU A 197 2.24 18.35 13.27
N ALA A 198 1.92 18.91 12.10
CA ALA A 198 1.89 20.36 11.88
C ALA A 198 0.81 21.03 12.75
N ASP A 199 -0.39 20.47 12.77
CA ASP A 199 -1.50 21.00 13.59
C ASP A 199 -1.17 20.97 15.09
N LEU A 200 -0.42 19.95 15.53
CA LEU A 200 0.02 19.83 16.92
C LEU A 200 1.11 20.85 17.27
N LEU A 201 2.00 21.17 16.34
CA LEU A 201 3.09 22.14 16.57
C LEU A 201 2.59 23.59 16.63
N ASP A 202 1.46 23.89 15.98
CA ASP A 202 0.79 25.19 16.05
C ASP A 202 0.13 25.45 17.41
N ILE A 203 -0.04 24.41 18.24
CA ILE A 203 -0.61 24.56 19.58
C ILE A 203 0.37 25.32 20.47
N ARG A 204 -0.14 26.36 21.14
CA ARG A 204 0.67 27.21 22.03
C ARG A 204 1.36 26.38 23.11
N ASN A 205 2.68 26.47 23.17
CA ASN A 205 3.56 25.75 24.10
C ASN A 205 3.61 24.22 23.90
N PHE A 206 3.22 23.73 22.72
CA PHE A 206 3.34 22.33 22.35
C PHE A 206 4.69 22.07 21.67
N GLY A 207 5.63 21.54 22.44
CA GLY A 207 7.00 21.35 21.98
C GLY A 207 7.22 20.06 21.20
N SER A 208 8.35 20.00 20.50
CA SER A 208 8.88 18.82 19.82
C SER A 208 8.85 17.54 20.69
N LYS A 209 9.23 17.65 21.96
CA LYS A 209 9.21 16.52 22.92
C LYS A 209 7.79 16.00 23.21
N SER A 210 6.79 16.87 23.25
CA SER A 210 5.38 16.49 23.47
C SER A 210 4.80 15.74 22.27
N ILE A 211 5.21 16.12 21.05
CA ILE A 211 4.83 15.42 19.82
C ILE A 211 5.43 14.01 19.80
N ASP A 212 6.71 13.88 20.16
CA ASP A 212 7.39 12.57 20.16
C ASP A 212 6.78 11.63 21.20
N GLU A 213 6.37 12.16 22.35
CA GLU A 213 5.65 11.43 23.39
C GLU A 213 4.29 10.91 22.88
N VAL A 214 3.49 11.77 22.24
CA VAL A 214 2.22 11.40 21.64
C VAL A 214 2.40 10.32 20.57
N LYS A 215 3.37 10.50 19.66
CA LYS A 215 3.67 9.51 18.62
C LYS A 215 4.07 8.17 19.22
N ALA A 216 4.94 8.15 20.23
CA ALA A 216 5.36 6.90 20.88
C ALA A 216 4.18 6.14 21.50
N LYS A 217 3.25 6.86 22.16
CA LYS A 217 2.04 6.25 22.75
C LYS A 217 1.08 5.74 21.68
N LEU A 218 0.82 6.51 20.62
CA LEU A 218 -0.03 6.06 19.51
C LEU A 218 0.55 4.82 18.81
N ILE A 219 1.86 4.78 18.57
CA ILE A 219 2.53 3.61 17.99
C ILE A 219 2.36 2.37 18.87
N SER A 220 2.39 2.51 20.20
CA SER A 220 2.17 1.39 21.12
C SER A 220 0.75 0.79 21.04
N MET A 221 -0.22 1.60 20.59
CA MET A 221 -1.61 1.20 20.33
C MET A 221 -1.84 0.80 18.85
N GLY A 222 -0.79 0.80 18.01
CA GLY A 222 -0.91 0.53 16.58
C GLY A 222 -1.58 1.65 15.78
N LEU A 223 -1.69 2.85 16.36
CA LEU A 223 -2.28 4.04 15.75
C LEU A 223 -1.18 5.00 15.26
N ALA A 224 -1.52 5.87 14.32
CA ALA A 224 -0.63 6.91 13.79
C ALA A 224 -1.38 8.23 13.62
N LEU A 225 -0.66 9.35 13.72
CA LEU A 225 -1.20 10.67 13.41
C LEU A 225 -1.46 10.81 11.90
N LYS A 226 -2.31 11.77 11.53
CA LYS A 226 -2.54 12.14 10.14
C LYS A 226 -1.26 12.67 9.49
N ASP A 227 -1.06 12.35 8.21
CA ASP A 227 0.05 12.86 7.42
C ASP A 227 0.07 14.40 7.41
N SER A 228 1.24 14.98 7.65
CA SER A 228 1.47 16.42 7.54
C SER A 228 1.40 16.89 6.08
N PRO A 229 1.08 18.17 5.83
CA PRO A 229 1.06 18.73 4.48
C PRO A 229 2.39 18.54 3.73
N ALA A 230 2.33 18.37 2.40
CA ALA A 230 3.51 18.19 1.56
C ALA A 230 4.46 19.41 1.68
N GLY A 231 5.71 19.16 2.09
CA GLY A 231 6.71 20.20 2.32
C GLY A 231 6.87 20.64 3.79
N PHE A 232 6.15 20.02 4.72
CA PHE A 232 6.37 20.24 6.15
C PHE A 232 7.70 19.59 6.60
N ASP A 233 8.67 20.42 6.96
CA ASP A 233 9.92 20.00 7.60
C ASP A 233 9.98 20.56 9.03
N ARG A 234 9.85 19.66 10.00
CA ARG A 234 9.90 19.98 11.42
C ARG A 234 11.22 20.64 11.85
N SER A 235 12.32 20.42 11.11
CA SER A 235 13.62 21.03 11.42
C SER A 235 13.71 22.52 11.07
N LEU A 236 12.80 23.02 10.23
CA LEU A 236 12.75 24.43 9.82
C LEU A 236 11.85 25.29 10.72
N VAL A 237 11.11 24.68 11.65
CA VAL A 237 10.23 25.41 12.56
C VAL A 237 11.03 25.91 13.76
N VAL A 238 11.34 27.21 13.75
CA VAL A 238 12.01 27.91 14.85
C VAL A 238 11.03 28.07 16.01
N THR A 239 11.22 27.29 17.07
CA THR A 239 10.56 27.54 18.35
C THR A 239 11.20 28.75 19.01
N TYR A 240 10.44 29.83 19.21
CA TYR A 240 10.82 30.91 20.11
C TYR A 240 10.79 30.35 21.54
N ASP A 241 11.94 29.95 22.07
CA ASP A 241 12.11 29.74 23.51
C ASP A 241 12.01 31.12 24.18
N ASP A 242 10.90 31.37 24.89
CA ASP A 242 10.55 32.63 25.55
C ASP A 242 11.45 33.00 26.77
N ASP A 243 12.61 32.34 26.93
CA ASP A 243 13.44 32.44 28.15
C ASP A 243 14.83 33.09 27.94
N ALA A 244 15.01 33.93 26.92
CA ALA A 244 16.25 34.69 26.74
C ALA A 244 16.00 36.21 26.70
N ASP A 245 16.04 36.85 27.88
CA ASP A 245 16.25 38.29 28.02
C ASP A 245 17.58 38.69 27.36
N PHE A 246 17.56 39.06 26.08
CA PHE A 246 18.65 39.75 25.42
C PHE A 246 18.31 41.24 25.32
N ASP A 247 19.00 42.02 26.16
CA ASP A 247 19.02 43.49 26.12
C ASP A 247 19.58 43.95 24.76
N TYR A 248 18.69 44.38 23.85
CA TYR A 248 19.06 44.84 22.52
C TYR A 248 19.42 46.33 22.54
N ASN A 249 20.72 46.64 22.36
CA ASN A 249 21.22 48.00 22.17
C ASN A 249 21.18 48.38 20.67
N PRO A 250 20.47 49.43 20.21
CA PRO A 250 20.13 49.61 18.80
C PRO A 250 21.23 50.18 17.89
N THR A 251 22.48 50.28 18.34
CA THR A 251 23.52 51.07 17.63
C THR A 251 24.54 50.27 16.81
N GLU A 252 24.42 48.95 16.70
CA GLU A 252 25.33 48.17 15.84
C GLU A 252 24.61 47.68 14.58
N ILE A 253 24.91 48.37 13.47
CA ILE A 253 24.55 47.91 12.12
C ILE A 253 25.51 46.77 11.77
N PRO A 254 25.03 45.54 11.48
CA PRO A 254 25.90 44.47 11.02
C PRO A 254 26.44 44.78 9.61
N PRO A 255 27.68 44.37 9.29
CA PRO A 255 28.30 44.71 8.00
C PRO A 255 27.62 43.95 6.85
N VAL A 256 27.36 44.68 5.76
CA VAL A 256 26.91 44.13 4.49
C VAL A 256 28.07 43.37 3.85
N ILE A 257 27.97 42.04 3.79
CA ILE A 257 28.89 41.22 2.97
C ILE A 257 28.36 41.22 1.55
N ILE A 258 29.08 41.91 0.67
CA ILE A 258 29.00 41.74 -0.78
C ILE A 258 30.06 40.70 -1.12
N GLU A 259 29.67 39.56 -1.71
CA GLU A 259 30.61 38.72 -2.44
C GLU A 259 30.16 38.53 -3.88
N ASP A 260 31.11 38.83 -4.74
CA ASP A 260 31.06 39.01 -6.18
C ASP A 260 30.85 37.72 -6.96
N GLN A 261 30.24 37.89 -8.14
CA GLN A 261 30.38 36.95 -9.24
C GLN A 261 31.75 37.04 -9.90
N GLN A 262 32.32 35.87 -10.24
CA GLN A 262 33.12 35.51 -11.44
C GLN A 262 34.01 34.30 -11.05
N TYR A 263 34.27 33.27 -11.86
CA TYR A 263 34.19 33.03 -13.31
C TYR A 263 34.09 31.51 -13.54
#